data_AF-A0A933C1B2-F1
#
_entry.id   AF-A0A933C1B2-F1
#
_cell.length_a   1.000
_cell.length_b   1.000
_cell.length_c   1.000
_cell.angle_alpha   90.00
_cell.angle_beta   90.00
_cell.angle_gamma   90.00
#
_symmetry.space_group_name_H-M   'P 1'
#
loop_
_entity.id
_entity.type
_entity.pdbx_description
1 polymer ?
#
loop_
_entity_poly.entity_id
_entity_poly.type
_entity_poly.pdbx_seq_one_letter_code
_entity_poly.pdbx_strand_id
1 'polypeptide(L)'
;MLAFLFAMGNAQDGKTSKEATVKGEVVDVACYLASEARGPGHIACATACAKAGGALGILAADGKLYVSLLPDDHKKSPNHLLMDFIGKNVEAKGYIRVKGGVNGIMIRSVAETAM
;
A
#
# COMPACT_ATOMS: atom_id res chain seq x y z
N MET A 1 -4.01 52.62 -17.43
CA MET A 1 -4.72 51.35 -17.13
C MET A 1 -3.89 50.61 -16.10
N LEU A 2 -4.49 50.30 -14.96
CA LEU A 2 -3.81 49.99 -13.70
C LEU A 2 -2.85 48.80 -13.78
N ALA A 3 -1.71 48.95 -13.11
CA ALA A 3 -0.82 47.86 -12.71
C ALA A 3 -1.55 46.89 -11.77
N PHE A 4 -1.44 45.59 -12.05
CA PHE A 4 -1.70 44.54 -11.06
C PHE A 4 -0.42 43.74 -10.88
N LEU A 5 0.30 44.08 -9.81
CA LEU A 5 1.31 43.24 -9.17
C LEU A 5 0.65 41.93 -8.75
N PHE A 6 0.99 40.82 -9.40
CA PHE A 6 0.70 39.49 -8.87
C PHE A 6 1.75 39.19 -7.79
N ALA A 7 1.34 39.27 -6.53
CA ALA A 7 2.15 38.91 -5.38
C ALA A 7 2.58 37.43 -5.48
N MET A 8 3.88 37.21 -5.29
CA MET A 8 4.47 35.91 -5.06
C MET A 8 3.94 35.34 -3.75
N GLY A 9 3.21 34.22 -3.83
CA GLY A 9 2.82 33.41 -2.70
C GLY A 9 3.08 31.94 -3.01
N ASN A 10 4.35 31.52 -2.94
CA ASN A 10 4.66 30.09 -2.87
C ASN A 10 4.47 29.65 -1.42
N ALA A 11 3.22 29.38 -1.04
CA ALA A 11 2.97 28.49 0.08
C ALA A 11 3.34 27.08 -0.39
N GLN A 12 4.56 26.64 -0.08
CA GLN A 12 4.88 25.22 -0.03
C GLN A 12 4.05 24.62 1.11
N ASP A 13 2.79 24.30 0.81
CA ASP A 13 1.99 23.41 1.63
C ASP A 13 2.60 22.02 1.49
N GLY A 14 3.57 21.72 2.35
CA GLY A 14 3.95 20.37 2.69
C GLY A 14 2.73 19.67 3.27
N LYS A 15 1.84 19.18 2.41
CA LYS A 15 0.73 18.33 2.80
C LYS A 15 1.34 17.07 3.38
N THR A 16 1.47 17.05 4.70
CA THR A 16 1.55 15.83 5.49
C THR A 16 0.36 14.99 5.05
N SER A 17 0.62 13.97 4.23
CA SER A 17 -0.45 13.08 3.81
C SER A 17 -1.05 12.49 5.07
N LYS A 18 -2.33 12.71 5.32
CA LYS A 18 -2.99 12.17 6.49
C LYS A 18 -2.84 10.65 6.48
N GLU A 19 -2.38 10.09 7.60
CA GLU A 19 -2.32 8.65 7.79
C GLU A 19 -3.75 8.07 7.73
N ALA A 20 -3.89 6.90 7.12
CA ALA A 20 -5.15 6.18 7.01
C ALA A 20 -4.95 4.70 7.34
N THR A 21 -6.08 4.04 7.63
CA THR A 21 -6.15 2.62 7.92
C THR A 21 -6.78 1.88 6.75
N VAL A 22 -6.12 0.82 6.27
CA VAL A 22 -6.66 -0.12 5.28
C VAL A 22 -6.84 -1.47 5.95
N LYS A 23 -8.01 -2.08 5.73
CA LYS A 23 -8.33 -3.43 6.22
C LYS A 23 -8.51 -4.37 5.03
N GLY A 24 -7.96 -5.57 5.12
CA GLY A 24 -8.09 -6.54 4.03
C GLY A 24 -7.09 -7.67 4.11
N GLU A 25 -7.13 -8.52 3.08
CA GLU A 25 -6.25 -9.68 2.94
C GLU A 25 -4.90 -9.27 2.35
N VAL A 26 -3.80 -9.77 2.90
CA VAL A 26 -2.47 -9.59 2.28
C VAL A 26 -2.31 -10.57 1.13
N VAL A 27 -2.09 -10.05 -0.07
CA VAL A 27 -2.02 -10.84 -1.32
C VAL A 27 -0.72 -10.58 -2.08
N ASP A 28 -0.32 -11.54 -2.90
CA ASP A 28 0.65 -11.30 -3.98
C ASP A 28 -0.04 -10.51 -5.10
N VAL A 29 0.52 -9.35 -5.44
CA VAL A 29 -0.13 -8.42 -6.40
C VAL A 29 -0.18 -9.01 -7.79
N ALA A 30 0.86 -9.70 -8.24
CA ALA A 30 0.92 -10.22 -9.61
C ALA A 30 -0.08 -11.37 -9.81
N CYS A 31 -0.12 -12.31 -8.86
CA CYS A 31 -1.03 -13.45 -8.89
C CYS A 31 -2.49 -13.01 -8.74
N TYR A 32 -2.79 -12.04 -7.87
CA TYR A 32 -4.14 -11.51 -7.75
C TYR A 32 -4.60 -10.82 -9.04
N LEU A 33 -3.76 -9.99 -9.67
CA LEU A 33 -4.11 -9.31 -10.92
C LEU A 33 -4.24 -10.25 -12.12
N ALA A 34 -3.48 -11.35 -12.14
CA ALA A 34 -3.50 -12.30 -13.26
C ALA A 34 -4.70 -13.27 -13.20
N SER A 35 -5.09 -13.73 -12.01
CA SER A 35 -6.08 -14.80 -11.85
C SER A 35 -6.85 -14.79 -10.53
N GLU A 36 -6.82 -13.69 -9.78
CA GLU A 36 -7.43 -13.56 -8.45
C GLU A 36 -6.92 -14.59 -7.41
N ALA A 37 -5.76 -15.23 -7.66
CA ALA A 37 -5.19 -16.24 -6.78
C ALA A 37 -4.80 -15.64 -5.42
N ARG A 38 -5.42 -16.17 -4.34
CA ARG A 38 -5.24 -15.72 -2.96
C ARG A 38 -5.74 -16.77 -1.95
N GLY A 39 -5.75 -16.44 -0.66
CA GLY A 39 -6.23 -17.30 0.41
C GLY A 39 -5.26 -18.43 0.82
N PRO A 40 -5.71 -19.34 1.71
CA PRO A 40 -4.84 -20.32 2.36
C PRO A 40 -4.05 -21.21 1.39
N GLY A 41 -4.66 -21.60 0.27
CA GLY A 41 -4.01 -22.45 -0.74
C GLY A 41 -2.89 -21.74 -1.52
N HIS A 42 -2.79 -20.42 -1.44
CA HIS A 42 -1.83 -19.64 -2.22
C HIS A 42 -0.66 -19.07 -1.39
N ILE A 43 -0.66 -19.24 -0.06
CA ILE A 43 0.34 -18.66 0.85
C ILE A 43 1.77 -19.05 0.48
N ALA A 44 2.02 -20.33 0.21
CA ALA A 44 3.37 -20.81 -0.10
C ALA A 44 3.91 -20.20 -1.41
N CYS A 45 3.06 -20.08 -2.43
CA CYS A 45 3.41 -19.46 -3.71
C CYS A 45 3.67 -17.96 -3.55
N ALA A 46 2.73 -17.24 -2.92
CA ALA A 46 2.86 -15.82 -2.63
C ALA A 46 4.10 -15.50 -1.79
N THR A 47 4.43 -16.34 -0.81
CA THR A 47 5.65 -16.20 0.00
C THR A 47 6.91 -16.33 -0.84
N ALA A 48 6.95 -17.30 -1.76
CA ALA A 48 8.08 -17.48 -2.67
C ALA A 48 8.24 -16.26 -3.60
N CYS A 49 7.15 -15.77 -4.19
CA CYS A 49 7.15 -14.55 -5.02
C CYS A 49 7.65 -13.34 -4.24
N ALA A 50 7.14 -13.11 -3.03
CA ALA A 50 7.55 -11.99 -2.19
C ALA A 50 9.05 -12.04 -1.81
N LYS A 51 9.59 -13.23 -1.54
CA LYS A 51 11.04 -13.44 -1.31
C LYS A 51 11.88 -13.17 -2.55
N ALA A 52 11.34 -13.38 -3.75
CA ALA A 52 11.97 -13.05 -5.02
C ALA A 52 11.83 -11.56 -5.40
N GLY A 53 11.17 -10.74 -4.57
CA GLY A 53 10.98 -9.30 -4.81
C GLY A 53 9.64 -8.93 -5.44
N GLY A 54 8.71 -9.88 -5.61
CA GLY A 54 7.34 -9.61 -6.02
C GLY A 54 6.62 -8.70 -5.01
N ALA A 55 5.74 -7.82 -5.49
CA ALA A 55 5.05 -6.88 -4.62
C ALA A 55 3.92 -7.58 -3.83
N LEU A 56 3.86 -7.30 -2.53
CA LEU A 56 2.68 -7.59 -1.72
C LEU A 56 1.74 -6.38 -1.71
N GLY A 57 0.47 -6.64 -1.46
CA GLY A 57 -0.56 -5.62 -1.29
C GLY A 57 -1.65 -6.06 -0.33
N ILE A 58 -2.58 -5.15 -0.07
CA ILE A 58 -3.76 -5.40 0.77
C ILE A 58 -4.99 -5.29 -0.11
N LEU A 59 -5.74 -6.38 -0.24
CA LEU A 59 -7.02 -6.43 -0.93
C LEU A 59 -8.14 -6.13 0.06
N ALA A 60 -8.73 -4.94 -0.04
CA ALA A 60 -9.84 -4.53 0.80
C ALA A 60 -11.15 -5.24 0.41
N ALA A 61 -12.10 -5.29 1.34
CA ALA A 61 -13.40 -5.93 1.13
C ALA A 61 -14.23 -5.27 0.01
N ASP A 62 -13.96 -4.01 -0.32
CA ASP A 62 -14.59 -3.29 -1.45
C ASP A 62 -13.91 -3.57 -2.80
N GLY A 63 -12.97 -4.52 -2.85
CA GLY A 63 -12.23 -4.91 -4.04
C GLY A 63 -11.05 -4.00 -4.39
N LYS A 64 -10.78 -2.95 -3.62
CA LYS A 64 -9.61 -2.09 -3.86
C LYS A 64 -8.33 -2.81 -3.43
N LEU A 65 -7.41 -2.95 -4.37
CA LEU A 65 -6.04 -3.38 -4.09
C LEU A 65 -5.17 -2.17 -3.74
N TYR A 66 -4.51 -2.22 -2.58
CA TYR A 66 -3.50 -1.26 -2.15
C TYR A 66 -2.12 -1.90 -2.21
N VAL A 67 -1.28 -1.47 -3.17
CA VAL A 67 0.07 -1.99 -3.34
C VAL A 67 1.00 -1.44 -2.27
N SER A 68 1.82 -2.30 -1.64
CA SER A 68 2.80 -1.84 -0.65
C SER A 68 3.90 -1.02 -1.31
N LEU A 69 4.17 0.15 -0.75
CA LEU A 69 5.19 1.08 -1.24
C LEU A 69 6.46 1.05 -0.40
N LEU A 70 7.56 1.47 -1.00
CA LEU A 70 8.83 1.65 -0.32
C LEU A 70 8.67 2.65 0.85
N PRO A 71 9.18 2.34 2.06
CA PRO A 71 9.22 3.29 3.17
C PRO A 71 10.08 4.51 2.85
N ASP A 72 9.75 5.67 3.41
CA ASP A 72 10.49 6.93 3.19
C ASP A 72 11.99 6.86 3.55
N ASP A 73 12.37 5.98 4.49
CA ASP A 73 13.77 5.82 4.87
C ASP A 73 14.58 4.96 3.88
N HIS A 74 13.90 4.28 2.94
CA HIS A 74 14.46 3.39 1.93
C HIS A 74 15.34 2.24 2.48
N LYS A 75 15.23 1.91 3.78
CA LYS A 75 16.10 0.90 4.43
C LYS A 75 15.55 -0.51 4.39
N LYS A 76 14.26 -0.67 4.14
CA LYS A 76 13.55 -1.95 4.16
C LYS A 76 12.79 -2.15 2.86
N SER A 77 12.64 -3.41 2.47
CA SER A 77 11.75 -3.79 1.37
C SER A 77 10.33 -3.25 1.60
N PRO A 78 9.59 -2.86 0.54
CA PRO A 78 8.16 -2.56 0.65
C PRO A 78 7.36 -3.66 1.37
N ASN A 79 7.79 -4.92 1.28
CA ASN A 79 7.07 -6.07 1.83
C ASN A 79 7.33 -6.32 3.33
N HIS A 80 8.30 -5.64 3.95
CA HIS A 80 8.85 -6.08 5.25
C HIS A 80 7.82 -6.21 6.39
N LEU A 81 6.73 -5.42 6.38
CA LEU A 81 5.66 -5.50 7.38
C LEU A 81 4.53 -6.47 7.01
N LEU A 82 4.55 -7.04 5.81
CA LEU A 82 3.49 -7.90 5.29
C LEU A 82 3.90 -9.38 5.21
N MET A 83 5.20 -9.69 5.26
CA MET A 83 5.72 -11.05 5.07
C MET A 83 5.05 -12.10 5.97
N ASP A 84 4.83 -11.78 7.25
CA ASP A 84 4.25 -12.72 8.24
C ASP A 84 2.71 -12.79 8.17
N PHE A 85 2.11 -11.99 7.29
CA PHE A 85 0.66 -11.84 7.17
C PHE A 85 0.13 -12.27 5.79
N ILE A 86 0.97 -12.82 4.91
CA ILE A 86 0.54 -13.30 3.58
C ILE A 86 -0.65 -14.28 3.72
N GLY A 87 -1.73 -13.99 3.01
CA GLY A 87 -2.99 -14.74 3.04
C GLY A 87 -3.84 -14.52 4.29
N LYS A 88 -3.45 -13.60 5.18
CA LYS A 88 -4.19 -13.23 6.38
C LYS A 88 -4.85 -11.88 6.22
N ASN A 89 -5.89 -11.65 7.03
CA ASN A 89 -6.52 -10.35 7.14
C ASN A 89 -5.80 -9.47 8.15
N VAL A 90 -5.60 -8.21 7.77
CA VAL A 90 -4.88 -7.24 8.58
C VAL A 90 -5.60 -5.90 8.65
N GLU A 91 -5.24 -5.14 9.68
CA GLU A 91 -5.40 -3.70 9.75
C GLU A 91 -4.01 -3.05 9.56
N ALA A 92 -3.80 -2.38 8.44
CA ALA A 92 -2.56 -1.68 8.12
C ALA A 92 -2.77 -0.17 8.21
N LYS A 93 -1.88 0.51 8.95
CA LYS A 93 -1.84 1.97 9.02
C LYS A 93 -0.70 2.49 8.17
N GLY A 94 -0.94 3.58 7.44
CA GLY A 94 0.07 4.17 6.58
C GLY A 94 -0.42 5.34 5.74
N TYR A 95 0.44 5.77 4.84
CA TYR A 95 0.15 6.89 3.95
C TYR A 95 -0.35 6.41 2.60
N ILE A 96 -1.58 6.79 2.25
CA ILE A 96 -2.18 6.46 0.96
C ILE A 96 -1.61 7.36 -0.14
N ARG A 97 -1.33 6.75 -1.29
CA ARG A 97 -0.82 7.40 -2.50
C ARG A 97 -1.67 6.92 -3.67
N VAL A 98 -2.54 7.78 -4.19
CA VAL A 98 -3.37 7.47 -5.36
C VAL A 98 -2.95 8.33 -6.54
N LYS A 99 -2.55 7.70 -7.64
CA LYS A 99 -2.21 8.39 -8.90
C LYS A 99 -2.40 7.45 -10.08
N GLY A 100 -3.00 7.94 -11.16
CA GLY A 100 -3.18 7.15 -12.39
C GLY A 100 -4.00 5.88 -12.21
N GLY A 101 -4.97 5.87 -11.27
CA GLY A 101 -5.79 4.70 -10.97
C GLY A 101 -5.14 3.65 -10.07
N VAL A 102 -3.87 3.83 -9.67
CA VAL A 102 -3.18 2.95 -8.74
C VAL A 102 -3.43 3.42 -7.31
N ASN A 103 -3.81 2.50 -6.42
CA ASN A 103 -3.80 2.73 -4.98
C ASN A 103 -2.53 2.14 -4.39
N GLY A 104 -1.68 2.98 -3.81
CA GLY A 104 -0.52 2.57 -3.04
C GLY A 104 -0.68 2.92 -1.56
N ILE A 105 -0.02 2.15 -0.70
CA ILE A 105 0.09 2.43 0.73
C ILE A 105 1.55 2.30 1.16
N MET A 106 2.09 3.36 1.76
CA MET A 106 3.34 3.27 2.50
C MET A 106 3.02 2.87 3.94
N ILE A 107 3.27 1.61 4.27
CA ILE A 107 2.81 1.01 5.52
C ILE A 107 3.74 1.41 6.67
N ARG A 108 3.13 1.78 7.80
CA ARG A 108 3.80 2.17 9.04
C ARG A 108 3.66 1.14 10.14
N SER A 109 2.53 0.45 10.20
CA SER A 109 2.27 -0.66 11.11
C SER A 109 1.20 -1.58 10.56
N VAL A 110 1.22 -2.84 10.99
CA VAL A 110 0.28 -3.89 10.58
C VAL A 110 -0.07 -4.70 11.82
N ALA A 111 -1.36 -4.99 11.98
CA ALA A 111 -1.86 -5.94 12.96
C ALA A 111 -2.77 -6.97 12.27
N GLU A 112 -2.63 -8.23 12.63
CA GLU A 112 -3.56 -9.28 12.20
C GLU A 112 -4.94 -9.02 12.81
N THR A 113 -5.99 -9.28 12.03
CA THR A 113 -7.38 -9.16 12.48
C THR A 113 -8.13 -10.46 12.21
N ALA A 114 -8.91 -10.91 13.18
CA ALA A 114 -9.97 -11.88 12.90
C ALA A 114 -11.02 -11.17 12.04
N MET A 115 -11.12 -11.56 10.77
CA MET A 115 -12.26 -11.20 9.91
C MET A 115 -13.30 -12.29 9.95
#